data_AF-V7GTA3-F1
#
_entry.id   AF-V7GTA3-F1
#
_cell.length_a   1.000
_cell.length_b   1.000
_cell.length_c   1.000
_cell.angle_alpha   90.00
_cell.angle_beta   90.00
_cell.angle_gamma   90.00
#
_symmetry.space_group_name_H-M   'P 1'
#
loop_
_entity.id
_entity.type
_entity.pdbx_description
1 polymer ?
#
loop_
_entity_poly.entity_id
_entity_poly.type
_entity_poly.pdbx_seq_one_letter_code
_entity_poly.pdbx_strand_id
1 'polypeptide(L)'
;MKVTPHVAQNTNGRSSSIDGRTTRHSGYTVSQRIRKRIEEAFGWIKTIAGQAKTKLRGRDRVGWAFTFNAAAYNLVRLPKLLVVPT
;
A
#
# COMPACT_ATOMS: atom_id res chain seq x y z
N MET A 1 7.58 -0.25 22.34
CA MET A 1 6.92 -1.24 21.43
C MET A 1 8.00 -1.84 20.52
N LYS A 2 8.13 -3.17 20.43
CA LYS A 2 9.03 -3.82 19.45
C LYS A 2 8.23 -4.07 18.17
N VAL A 3 8.38 -3.19 17.17
CA VAL A 3 7.68 -3.30 15.87
C VAL A 3 8.68 -3.72 14.80
N THR A 4 8.33 -4.75 14.02
CA THR A 4 9.11 -5.12 12.84
C THR A 4 8.88 -4.08 11.75
N PRO A 5 9.93 -3.43 11.21
CA PRO A 5 9.76 -2.39 10.21
C PRO A 5 9.19 -2.95 8.89
N HIS A 6 8.25 -2.22 8.27
CA HIS A 6 7.72 -2.53 6.94
C HIS A 6 8.60 -1.89 5.85
N VAL A 7 9.77 -2.49 5.61
CA VAL A 7 10.78 -2.00 4.67
C VAL A 7 11.18 -3.10 3.69
N ALA A 8 11.62 -2.71 2.50
CA ALA A 8 12.10 -3.63 1.47
C ALA A 8 13.61 -3.49 1.28
N GLN A 9 14.32 -4.63 1.28
CA GLN A 9 15.70 -4.72 0.83
C GLN A 9 15.76 -4.55 -0.69
N ASN A 10 16.74 -3.78 -1.16
CA ASN A 10 17.04 -3.71 -2.59
C ASN A 10 17.90 -4.91 -2.98
N THR A 11 17.41 -5.72 -3.92
CA THR A 11 18.10 -6.90 -4.45
C THR A 11 18.50 -6.74 -5.91
N ASN A 12 18.25 -5.58 -6.53
CA ASN A 12 18.36 -5.36 -7.97
C ASN A 12 19.64 -4.59 -8.34
N GLY A 13 20.79 -5.04 -7.82
CA GLY A 13 22.12 -4.53 -8.22
C GLY A 13 22.47 -3.13 -7.72
N ARG A 14 21.74 -2.59 -6.74
CA ARG A 14 22.08 -1.35 -6.02
C ARG A 14 22.33 -1.65 -4.55
N SER A 15 23.13 -0.81 -3.90
CA SER A 15 23.37 -0.92 -2.46
C SER A 15 22.06 -0.80 -1.67
N SER A 16 21.96 -1.58 -0.59
CA SER A 16 20.84 -1.54 0.34
C SER A 16 21.36 -1.42 1.76
N SER A 17 20.82 -0.48 2.53
CA SER A 17 21.07 -0.38 3.98
C SER A 17 20.33 -1.45 4.79
N ILE A 18 19.51 -2.27 4.14
CA ILE A 18 18.78 -3.38 4.77
C ILE A 18 19.62 -4.66 4.62
N ASP A 19 20.00 -5.22 5.75
CA ASP A 19 20.84 -6.43 5.83
C ASP A 19 20.05 -7.66 6.31
N GLY A 20 20.75 -8.79 6.44
CA GLY A 20 20.19 -10.07 6.86
C GLY A 20 19.52 -10.05 8.24
N ARG A 21 19.84 -9.10 9.13
CA ARG A 21 19.21 -9.01 10.46
C ARG A 21 17.72 -8.67 10.33
N THR A 22 17.36 -7.87 9.33
CA THR A 22 15.98 -7.48 9.04
C THR A 22 15.26 -8.53 8.19
N THR A 23 15.95 -9.14 7.22
CA THR A 23 15.31 -10.03 6.25
C THR A 23 15.20 -11.50 6.68
N ARG A 24 15.96 -11.94 7.69
CA ARG A 24 15.96 -13.33 8.19
C ARG A 24 14.64 -13.80 8.80
N HIS A 25 13.76 -12.88 9.18
CA HIS A 25 12.53 -13.20 9.91
C HIS A 25 11.43 -13.66 8.93
N SER A 26 10.68 -14.71 9.26
CA SER A 26 9.56 -15.19 8.44
C SER A 26 8.52 -14.08 8.14
N GLY A 27 8.28 -13.19 9.11
CA GLY A 27 7.41 -12.03 8.96
C GLY A 27 7.85 -11.04 7.88
N TYR A 28 9.15 -10.95 7.57
CA TYR A 28 9.67 -10.10 6.49
C TYR A 28 9.16 -10.58 5.12
N THR A 29 9.20 -11.90 4.86
CA THR A 29 8.69 -12.48 3.61
C THR A 29 7.19 -12.24 3.45
N VAL A 30 6.41 -12.36 4.53
CA VAL A 30 4.97 -12.07 4.52
C VAL A 30 4.73 -10.57 4.25
N SER A 31 5.47 -9.70 4.95
CA SER A 31 5.43 -8.24 4.77
C SER A 31 5.68 -7.83 3.32
N GLN A 32 6.69 -8.42 2.66
CA GLN A 32 7.02 -8.14 1.27
C GLN A 32 5.91 -8.55 0.29
N ARG A 33 5.18 -9.63 0.57
CA ARG A 33 4.00 -10.03 -0.23
C ARG A 33 2.84 -9.06 -0.02
N ILE A 34 2.55 -8.70 1.24
CA ILE A 34 1.44 -7.80 1.59
C ILE A 34 1.69 -6.39 1.05
N ARG A 35 2.94 -5.91 1.02
CA ARG A 35 3.32 -4.58 0.51
C ARG A 35 2.75 -4.29 -0.87
N LYS A 36 2.69 -5.29 -1.76
CA LYS A 36 2.19 -5.11 -3.13
C LYS A 36 0.70 -4.73 -3.18
N ARG A 37 -0.08 -5.10 -2.16
CA ARG A 37 -1.53 -4.84 -2.12
C ARG A 37 -1.85 -3.34 -2.06
N ILE A 38 -0.98 -2.51 -1.48
CA ILE A 38 -1.24 -1.06 -1.43
C ILE A 38 -1.14 -0.41 -2.81
N GLU A 39 -0.36 -0.98 -3.73
CA GLU A 39 -0.24 -0.48 -5.09
C GLU A 39 -1.54 -0.66 -5.88
N GLU A 40 -2.33 -1.70 -5.60
CA GLU A 40 -3.67 -1.86 -6.20
C GLU A 40 -4.62 -0.73 -5.76
N ALA A 41 -4.59 -0.37 -4.48
CA ALA A 41 -5.37 0.73 -3.93
C ALA A 41 -4.94 2.06 -4.56
N PHE A 42 -3.63 2.35 -4.60
CA PHE A 42 -3.12 3.57 -5.23
C PHE A 42 -3.39 3.61 -6.72
N GLY A 43 -3.30 2.47 -7.40
CA GLY A 43 -3.67 2.32 -8.81
C GLY A 43 -5.12 2.74 -9.02
N TRP A 44 -6.06 2.14 -8.28
CA TRP A 44 -7.49 2.45 -8.37
C TRP A 44 -7.80 3.91 -8.03
N ILE A 45 -7.21 4.46 -6.96
CA ILE A 45 -7.40 5.87 -6.57
C ILE A 45 -6.96 6.82 -7.69
N LYS A 46 -5.84 6.51 -8.35
CA LYS A 46 -5.33 7.34 -9.43
C LYS A 46 -6.18 7.22 -10.69
N THR A 47 -6.50 6.00 -11.11
CA THR A 47 -7.12 5.73 -12.42
C THR A 47 -8.64 5.83 -12.41
N ILE A 48 -9.30 5.28 -11.38
CA ILE A 48 -10.76 5.24 -11.28
C ILE A 48 -11.29 6.40 -10.46
N ALA A 49 -10.65 6.73 -9.32
CA ALA A 49 -11.09 7.83 -8.45
C ALA A 49 -10.55 9.22 -8.86
N GLY A 50 -9.93 9.32 -10.03
CA GLY A 50 -9.55 10.60 -10.65
C GLY A 50 -8.38 11.35 -10.01
N GLN A 51 -7.63 10.75 -9.08
CA GLN A 51 -6.54 11.44 -8.39
C GLN A 51 -5.25 11.58 -9.23
N ALA A 52 -5.14 10.91 -10.38
CA ALA A 52 -4.00 11.10 -11.29
C ALA A 52 -3.90 12.55 -11.82
N LYS A 53 -5.04 13.24 -11.98
CA LYS A 53 -5.13 14.64 -12.45
C LYS A 53 -6.15 15.41 -11.61
N THR A 54 -5.89 15.50 -10.30
CA THR A 54 -6.81 16.18 -9.37
C THR A 54 -7.13 17.61 -9.81
N LYS A 55 -8.40 17.99 -9.72
CA LYS A 55 -8.90 19.34 -10.03
C LYS A 55 -9.03 20.22 -8.79
N LEU A 56 -8.70 19.66 -7.61
CA LEU A 56 -8.71 20.38 -6.35
C LEU A 56 -7.37 21.11 -6.16
N ARG A 57 -7.44 22.30 -5.56
CA ARG A 57 -6.27 23.10 -5.18
C ARG A 57 -6.18 23.21 -3.66
N GLY A 58 -4.97 23.14 -3.13
CA GLY A 58 -4.69 23.21 -1.70
C GLY A 58 -4.59 21.83 -1.03
N ARG A 59 -3.67 21.71 -0.07
CA ARG A 59 -3.36 20.44 0.62
C ARG A 59 -4.58 19.89 1.35
N ASP A 60 -5.40 20.74 1.96
CA ASP A 60 -6.55 20.31 2.74
C ASP A 60 -7.62 19.66 1.86
N ARG A 61 -7.96 20.30 0.74
CA ARG A 61 -8.96 19.77 -0.21
C ARG A 61 -8.49 18.48 -0.87
N VAL A 62 -7.21 18.43 -1.28
CA VAL A 62 -6.62 17.22 -1.87
C VAL A 62 -6.54 16.09 -0.84
N GLY A 63 -6.13 16.41 0.39
CA GLY A 63 -6.04 15.45 1.49
C GLY A 63 -7.39 14.86 1.86
N TRP A 64 -8.44 15.69 1.94
CA TRP A 64 -9.80 15.21 2.17
C TRP A 64 -10.27 14.27 1.05
N ALA A 65 -10.10 14.64 -0.21
CA ALA A 65 -10.48 13.80 -1.34
C ALA A 65 -9.69 12.48 -1.40
N PHE A 66 -8.41 12.52 -1.05
CA PHE A 66 -7.58 11.32 -0.92
C PHE A 66 -8.12 10.37 0.15
N THR A 67 -8.39 10.87 1.36
CA THR A 67 -8.94 10.06 2.46
C THR A 67 -10.31 9.48 2.11
N PHE A 68 -11.18 10.30 1.50
CA PHE A 68 -12.48 9.84 1.03
C PHE A 68 -12.35 8.68 0.02
N ASN A 69 -11.46 8.83 -0.98
CA ASN A 69 -11.23 7.79 -1.98
C ASN A 69 -10.60 6.52 -1.39
N ALA A 70 -9.71 6.65 -0.41
CA ALA A 70 -9.15 5.50 0.30
C ALA A 70 -10.22 4.75 1.11
N ALA A 71 -11.15 5.48 1.75
CA ALA A 71 -12.30 4.88 2.43
C ALA A 71 -13.25 4.19 1.43
N ALA A 72 -13.54 4.81 0.29
CA ALA A 72 -14.34 4.21 -0.77
C ALA A 72 -13.70 2.93 -1.32
N TYR A 73 -12.37 2.89 -1.47
CA TYR A 73 -11.66 1.68 -1.90
C TYR A 73 -11.83 0.52 -0.91
N ASN A 74 -11.96 0.80 0.40
CA ASN A 74 -12.29 -0.25 1.36
C ASN A 74 -13.62 -0.92 1.04
N LEU A 75 -14.62 -0.17 0.55
CA LEU A 75 -15.90 -0.73 0.13
C LEU A 75 -15.77 -1.55 -1.16
N VAL A 76 -14.99 -1.05 -2.13
CA VAL A 76 -14.74 -1.76 -3.40
C VAL A 76 -14.08 -3.12 -3.18
N ARG A 77 -13.18 -3.24 -2.19
CA ARG A 77 -12.50 -4.51 -1.88
C ARG A 77 -13.33 -5.46 -1.01
N LEU A 78 -14.34 -4.96 -0.27
CA LEU A 78 -15.11 -5.78 0.69
C LEU A 78 -15.66 -7.07 0.07
N PRO A 79 -16.29 -7.07 -1.13
CA PRO A 79 -16.81 -8.29 -1.73
C PRO A 79 -15.74 -9.39 -1.85
N LYS A 80 -14.52 -9.05 -2.29
CA LYS A 80 -13.41 -10.01 -2.41
C LYS A 80 -12.95 -10.55 -1.05
N LEU A 81 -13.11 -9.78 0.02
CA LEU A 81 -12.72 -10.19 1.37
C LEU A 81 -13.78 -11.07 2.05
N LEU A 82 -15.04 -10.96 1.63
CA LEU A 82 -16.15 -11.73 2.17
C LEU A 82 -16.35 -13.09 1.47
N VAL A 83 -15.72 -13.30 0.31
CA VAL A 83 -15.71 -14.61 -0.35
C VAL A 83 -14.89 -15.58 0.51
N VAL A 84 -15.56 -16.58 1.07
CA VAL A 84 -14.90 -17.72 1.72
C VAL A 84 -14.18 -18.51 0.63
N PRO A 85 -12.86 -18.78 0.78
CA PRO A 85 -12.16 -19.66 -0.16
C PRO A 85 -12.79 -21.05 -0.09
N THR A 86 -13.37 -21.50 -1.20
CA THR A 86 -13.75 -22.91 -1.43
C THR A 86 -12.52 -23.77 -1.63
#